data_AF-A0A8T5I996-F1
#
_entry.id   AF-A0A8T5I996-F1
#
_cell.length_a   1.000
_cell.length_b   1.000
_cell.length_c   1.000
_cell.angle_alpha   90.00
_cell.angle_beta   90.00
_cell.angle_gamma   90.00
#
_symmetry.space_group_name_H-M   'P 1'
#
loop_
_entity.id
_entity.type
_entity.pdbx_description
1 polymer ?
#
loop_
_entity_poly.entity_id
_entity_poly.type
_entity_poly.pdbx_seq_one_letter_code
_entity_poly.pdbx_strand_id
1 'polypeptide(L)' 'MKPPETIEEELAIMADAIEAGIDPFKPLKKPSKIGKLALGWFMIILMVSWASQILYHSL' A
#
# COMPACT_ATOMS: atom_id res chain seq x y z
N MET A 1 -0.85 -0.56 -10.37
CA MET A 1 -0.57 0.41 -11.46
C MET A 1 0.06 -0.38 -12.57
N LYS A 2 -0.47 -0.26 -13.79
CA LYS A 2 0.16 -0.86 -14.97
C LYS A 2 1.48 -0.11 -15.23
N PRO A 3 2.60 -0.79 -15.46
CA PRO A 3 3.82 -0.08 -15.86
C PRO A 3 3.56 0.59 -17.22
N PRO A 4 4.07 1.82 -17.43
CA PRO A 4 3.96 2.48 -18.73
C PRO A 4 4.59 1.60 -19.81
N GLU A 5 3.96 1.56 -20.99
CA GLU A 5 4.42 0.69 -22.09
C GLU A 5 5.24 1.46 -23.13
N THR A 6 5.22 2.79 -23.07
CA THR A 6 5.91 3.69 -24.01
C THR A 6 6.72 4.76 -23.27
N ILE A 7 7.74 5.27 -23.95
CA ILE A 7 8.63 6.32 -23.42
C ILE A 7 7.85 7.63 -23.23
N GLU A 8 6.89 7.90 -24.11
CA GLU A 8 6.03 9.08 -24.08
C GLU A 8 5.15 9.10 -22.82
N GLU A 9 4.60 7.95 -22.42
CA GLU A 9 3.84 7.79 -21.17
C GLU A 9 4.73 7.98 -19.94
N GLU A 10 5.94 7.40 -19.95
CA GLU A 10 6.93 7.61 -18.88
C GLU A 10 7.29 9.10 -18.73
N LEU A 11 7.56 9.78 -19.85
CA LEU A 11 7.89 11.21 -19.84
C LEU A 11 6.72 12.07 -19.33
N ALA A 12 5.48 11.75 -19.70
CA ALA A 12 4.31 12.47 -19.21
C ALA A 12 4.18 12.36 -17.68
N ILE A 13 4.36 11.16 -17.13
CA ILE A 13 4.32 10.93 -15.68
C ILE A 13 5.46 11.68 -14.96
N MET A 14 6.65 11.72 -15.56
CA MET A 14 7.78 12.47 -15.00
C MET A 14 7.55 13.99 -15.04
N ALA A 15 6.98 14.51 -16.13
CA ALA A 15 6.64 15.92 -16.26
C ALA A 15 5.60 16.33 -15.21
N ASP A 16 4.53 15.54 -15.04
CA ASP A 16 3.51 15.74 -14.01
C ASP A 16 4.13 15.72 -12.60
N ALA A 17 5.08 14.81 -12.35
CA ALA A 17 5.78 14.74 -11.08
C ALA A 17 6.62 16.01 -10.81
N ILE A 18 7.34 16.51 -11.82
CA ILE A 18 8.13 17.74 -11.72
C ILE A 18 7.23 18.96 -11.46
N GLU A 19 6.10 19.05 -12.17
CA GLU A 19 5.10 20.12 -11.95
C GLU A 19 4.51 20.07 -10.54
N ALA A 20 4.27 18.86 -10.01
CA ALA A 20 3.87 18.65 -8.62
C ALA A 20 4.99 18.91 -7.59
N GLY A 21 6.20 19.27 -8.02
CA GLY A 21 7.36 19.49 -7.16
C GLY A 21 7.94 18.19 -6.55
N ILE A 22 7.64 17.04 -7.15
CA ILE A 22 8.11 15.72 -6.74
C ILE A 22 9.31 15.35 -7.61
N ASP A 23 10.42 14.96 -6.98
CA ASP A 23 11.59 14.44 -7.68
C ASP A 23 11.27 13.09 -8.38
N PRO A 24 11.25 13.04 -9.73
CA PRO A 24 10.91 11.82 -10.48
C PRO A 24 12.01 10.75 -10.40
N PHE A 25 13.23 11.11 -9.97
CA PHE A 25 14.36 10.19 -9.84
C PHE A 25 14.58 9.73 -8.41
N LYS A 26 13.64 10.05 -7.50
CA LYS A 26 13.71 9.61 -6.12
C LYS A 26 13.71 8.08 -6.05
N PRO A 27 14.66 7.46 -5.33
CA PRO A 27 14.68 6.01 -5.19
C PRO A 27 13.42 5.52 -4.47
N LEU A 28 12.88 4.40 -4.95
CA LEU A 28 11.72 3.75 -4.34
C LEU A 28 12.01 3.46 -2.85
N LYS A 29 11.10 3.91 -1.97
CA LYS A 29 11.22 3.62 -0.55
C LYS A 29 11.19 2.10 -0.34
N LYS A 30 12.20 1.58 0.37
CA LYS A 30 12.23 0.17 0.75
C LYS A 30 10.93 -0.19 1.46
N PRO A 31 10.33 -1.37 1.18
CA PRO A 31 9.13 -1.80 1.88
C PRO A 31 9.31 -1.69 3.38
N SER A 32 8.41 -0.93 4.02
CA SER A 32 8.49 -0.66 5.45
C SER A 32 8.26 -1.95 6.23
N LYS A 33 9.23 -2.34 7.07
CA LYS A 33 9.07 -3.47 8.00
C LYS A 33 7.90 -3.24 8.95
N ILE A 34 7.68 -1.98 9.35
CA ILE A 34 6.58 -1.56 10.22
C ILE A 34 5.24 -1.76 9.51
N GLY A 35 5.15 -1.42 8.22
CA GLY A 35 3.93 -1.63 7.43
C GLY A 35 3.52 -3.10 7.35
N LYS A 36 4.49 -4.00 7.17
CA LYS A 36 4.25 -5.46 7.18
C LYS A 36 3.77 -5.95 8.55
N LEU A 37 4.36 -5.45 9.62
CA LEU A 37 3.98 -5.80 10.99
C LEU A 37 2.55 -5.33 11.31
N ALA A 38 2.22 -4.09 10.96
CA ALA A 38 0.89 -3.52 11.14
C ALA A 38 -0.19 -4.33 10.41
N LEU A 39 0.07 -4.75 9.17
CA LEU A 39 -0.86 -5.57 8.40
C LEU A 39 -1.11 -6.93 9.06
N GLY A 40 -0.06 -7.58 9.58
CA GLY A 40 -0.19 -8.85 10.30
C GLY A 40 -1.05 -8.72 11.56
N TRP A 41 -0.79 -7.71 12.39
CA TRP A 41 -1.59 -7.44 13.58
C TRP A 41 -3.05 -7.12 13.25
N PHE A 42 -3.28 -6.34 12.20
CA PHE A 42 -4.63 -6.02 11.74
C PHE A 42 -5.43 -7.28 11.38
N MET A 43 -4.82 -8.22 10.65
CA MET A 43 -5.46 -9.51 10.32
C MET A 43 -5.79 -10.34 11.56
N ILE A 44 -4.89 -10.38 12.55
CA ILE A 44 -5.12 -11.09 13.82
C ILE A 44 -6.31 -10.49 14.57
N ILE A 45 -6.36 -9.16 14.70
CA ILE A 45 -7.46 -8.47 15.39
C ILE A 45 -8.79 -8.76 14.70
N LEU A 46 -8.84 -8.74 13.37
CA LEU A 46 -10.06 -9.10 12.63
C LEU A 46 -10.51 -10.53 12.89
N MET A 47 -9.58 -11.49 12.90
CA MET A 47 -9.89 -12.90 13.16
C MET A 47 -10.39 -13.12 14.59
N VAL A 48 -9.76 -12.48 15.57
CA VAL A 48 -10.19 -12.57 16.98
C VAL A 48 -11.53 -11.88 17.19
N SER A 49 -11.74 -10.71 16.59
CA SER A 49 -13.02 -9.99 16.63
C SER A 49 -14.15 -10.84 16.05
N TRP A 50 -13.92 -11.43 14.88
CA TRP A 50 -14.91 -12.29 14.22
C TRP A 50 -15.18 -13.58 14.99
N ALA A 51 -14.13 -14.27 15.46
CA ALA A 51 -14.28 -15.46 16.30
C ALA A 51 -15.02 -15.16 17.61
N SER A 52 -14.80 -13.99 18.20
CA SER A 52 -15.52 -13.55 19.40
C SER A 52 -17.01 -13.37 19.14
N GLN A 53 -17.42 -12.77 18.00
CA GLN A 53 -18.83 -12.64 17.64
C GLN A 53 -19.53 -14.00 17.49
N ILE A 54 -18.87 -14.98 16.88
CA ILE A 54 -19.40 -16.34 16.77
C ILE A 54 -19.62 -16.95 18.15
N LEU A 55 -18.63 -16.83 19.04
CA LEU A 55 -18.71 -17.39 20.38
C LEU A 55 -19.86 -16.77 21.18
N TYR A 56 -20.01 -15.43 21.12
CA TYR A 56 -21.09 -14.70 21.79
C TYR A 56 -22.48 -15.01 21.24
N HIS A 57 -22.62 -15.36 19.96
CA HIS A 57 -23.91 -15.76 19.39
C HIS A 57 -24.25 -17.24 19.59
N SER A 58 -23.26 -18.08 19.93
CA SER A 58 -23.48 -19.51 20.23
C SER A 58 -23.90 -19.80 21.68
N LEU A 59 -23.70 -18.85 22.60
CA LEU A 59 -24.09 -18.89 24.01
C LEU A 59 -25.44 -18.20 24.22
#